data_AF-A0A383E6C6-F1
#
_entry.id   AF-A0A383E6C6-F1
#
_cell.length_a   1.000
_cell.length_b   1.000
_cell.length_c   1.000
_cell.angle_alpha   90.00
_cell.angle_beta   90.00
_cell.angle_gamma   90.00
#
_symmetry.space_group_name_H-M   'P 1'
#
loop_
_entity.id
_entity.type
_entity.pdbx_description
1 polymer ?
#
loop_
_entity_poly.entity_id
_entity_poly.type
_entity_poly.pdbx_seq_one_letter_code
_entity_poly.pdbx_strand_id
1 'polypeptide(L)'
;MNSNEIIGAINSGEVDDDLDTIIDTARGRQERAAIAKAQGFVRGDTVRVVGHIRPKYLIGMEGTVTEVVGGRVGVRMNEERGRFRAGSEATVPAVCVQRVAS
;
A
#
# COMPACT_ATOMS: atom_id res chain seq x y z
N MET A 1 -13.66 20.98 -22.41
CA MET A 1 -13.28 19.73 -23.08
C MET A 1 -14.31 18.68 -22.73
N ASN A 2 -15.03 18.14 -23.71
CA ASN A 2 -15.94 17.01 -23.50
C ASN A 2 -15.15 15.68 -23.43
N SER A 3 -15.76 14.58 -23.00
CA SER A 3 -15.05 13.30 -22.81
C SER A 3 -14.36 12.77 -24.08
N ASN A 4 -14.91 13.02 -25.27
CA ASN A 4 -14.29 12.57 -26.52
C ASN A 4 -13.05 13.40 -26.87
N GLU A 5 -13.07 14.70 -26.61
CA GLU A 5 -11.90 15.57 -26.77
C GLU A 5 -10.77 15.19 -25.80
N ILE A 6 -11.10 14.86 -24.55
CA ILE A 6 -10.12 14.37 -23.55
C ILE A 6 -9.49 13.06 -24.02
N ILE A 7 -10.30 12.10 -24.46
CA ILE A 7 -9.79 10.82 -24.96
C ILE A 7 -8.90 11.03 -26.19
N GLY A 8 -9.26 11.96 -27.08
CA GLY A 8 -8.44 12.36 -28.22
C GLY A 8 -7.06 12.88 -27.80
N ALA A 9 -7.04 13.81 -26.84
CA ALA A 9 -5.81 14.41 -26.31
C ALA A 9 -4.91 13.39 -25.59
N ILE A 10 -5.50 12.42 -24.87
CA ILE A 10 -4.76 11.32 -24.25
C ILE A 10 -4.12 10.44 -25.32
N ASN A 11 -4.90 10.04 -26.34
CA ASN A 11 -4.39 9.15 -27.38
C ASN A 11 -3.34 9.81 -28.28
N SER A 12 -3.37 11.14 -28.42
CA SER A 12 -2.34 11.91 -29.14
C SER A 12 -1.10 12.21 -28.31
N GLY A 13 -1.11 11.97 -27.00
CA GLY A 13 -0.03 12.30 -26.07
C GLY A 13 0.06 13.79 -25.72
N GLU A 14 -0.93 14.60 -26.10
CA GLU A 14 -0.93 16.07 -25.88
C GLU A 14 -0.92 16.44 -24.38
N VAL A 15 -1.43 15.54 -23.54
CA VAL A 15 -1.61 15.75 -22.09
C VAL A 15 -0.75 14.84 -21.23
N ASP A 16 0.29 14.21 -21.79
CA ASP A 16 1.12 13.23 -21.05
C ASP A 16 1.75 13.85 -19.79
N ASP A 17 2.28 15.08 -19.87
CA ASP A 17 2.85 15.78 -18.71
C ASP A 17 1.81 16.04 -17.60
N ASP A 18 0.57 16.37 -17.98
CA ASP A 18 -0.53 16.56 -17.04
C ASP A 18 -0.94 15.23 -16.40
N LEU A 19 -0.96 14.14 -17.16
CA LEU A 19 -1.25 12.80 -16.65
C LEU A 19 -0.19 12.33 -15.67
N ASP A 20 1.08 12.55 -15.98
CA ASP A 20 2.20 12.26 -15.07
C ASP A 20 2.08 13.09 -13.79
N THR A 21 1.75 14.38 -13.91
CA THR A 21 1.51 15.26 -12.76
C THR A 21 0.36 14.75 -11.88
N ILE A 22 -0.74 14.29 -12.48
CA ILE A 22 -1.88 13.69 -11.75
C ILE A 22 -1.43 12.41 -11.03
N ILE A 23 -0.69 11.54 -11.71
CA ILE A 23 -0.18 10.28 -11.15
C ILE A 23 0.74 10.58 -9.95
N ASP A 24 1.66 11.52 -10.09
CA ASP A 24 2.59 11.87 -9.03
C ASP A 24 1.91 12.55 -7.86
N THR A 25 0.92 13.41 -8.11
CA THR A 25 0.07 14.00 -7.08
C THR A 25 -0.68 12.91 -6.30
N ALA A 26 -1.25 11.93 -7.00
CA ALA A 26 -1.96 10.81 -6.39
C ALA A 26 -1.02 9.92 -5.56
N ARG A 27 0.17 9.60 -6.09
CA ARG A 27 1.22 8.83 -5.38
C ARG A 27 1.69 9.57 -4.13
N GLY A 28 1.99 10.86 -4.23
CA GLY A 28 2.41 11.68 -3.10
C GLY A 28 1.34 11.76 -2.01
N ARG A 29 0.06 11.80 -2.38
CA ARG A 29 -1.03 11.69 -1.40
C ARG A 29 -1.06 10.34 -0.70
N GLN A 30 -0.91 9.25 -1.43
CA GLN A 30 -0.87 7.89 -0.87
C GLN A 30 0.31 7.71 0.08
N GLU A 31 1.49 8.23 -0.29
CA GLU A 31 2.69 8.19 0.55
C GLU A 31 2.50 8.97 1.85
N ARG A 32 1.99 10.21 1.79
CA ARG A 32 1.70 11.01 2.99
C ARG A 32 0.71 10.30 3.91
N ALA A 33 -0.35 9.70 3.36
CA ALA A 33 -1.30 8.93 4.14
C ALA A 33 -0.66 7.68 4.79
N ALA A 34 0.26 7.02 4.08
CA ALA A 34 0.99 5.88 4.60
C ALA A 34 1.96 6.28 5.71
N ILE A 35 2.70 7.38 5.57
CA ILE A 35 3.58 7.91 6.62
C ILE A 35 2.76 8.27 7.87
N ALA A 36 1.66 9.02 7.70
CA ALA A 36 0.80 9.40 8.82
C ALA A 36 0.24 8.18 9.56
N LYS A 37 -0.16 7.14 8.82
CA LYS A 37 -0.66 5.90 9.43
C LYS A 37 0.45 5.05 10.06
N ALA A 38 1.66 5.07 9.48
CA ALA A 38 2.81 4.34 10.00
C ALA A 38 3.19 4.76 11.42
N GLN A 39 3.03 6.05 11.74
CA GLN A 39 3.25 6.61 13.09
C GLN A 39 2.42 5.94 14.18
N GLY A 40 1.30 5.29 13.82
CA GLY A 40 0.49 4.55 14.77
C GLY A 40 1.09 3.21 15.18
N PHE A 41 1.95 2.59 14.36
CA PHE A 41 2.41 1.22 14.60
C PHE A 41 3.73 1.16 15.37
N VAL A 42 3.87 0.15 16.20
CA VAL A 42 5.09 -0.14 16.96
C VAL A 42 5.50 -1.59 16.74
N ARG A 43 6.80 -1.86 16.78
CA ARG A 43 7.34 -3.22 16.74
C ARG A 43 6.67 -4.09 17.81
N GLY A 44 6.20 -5.27 17.41
CA GLY A 44 5.45 -6.20 18.26
C GLY A 44 3.94 -6.12 18.10
N ASP A 45 3.39 -5.07 17.45
CA ASP A 45 1.95 -5.00 17.16
C ASP A 45 1.53 -6.19 16.29
N THR A 46 0.37 -6.78 16.60
CA THR A 46 -0.30 -7.73 15.71
C THR A 46 -1.14 -6.96 14.71
N VAL A 47 -0.91 -7.22 13.43
CA VAL A 47 -1.59 -6.54 12.33
C VAL A 47 -2.16 -7.54 11.34
N ARG A 48 -3.23 -7.13 10.68
CA ARG A 48 -3.86 -7.83 9.57
C ARG A 48 -3.69 -7.02 8.31
N VAL A 49 -3.29 -7.67 7.22
CA VAL A 49 -3.19 -7.05 5.91
C VAL A 49 -4.60 -6.81 5.37
N VAL A 50 -4.90 -5.57 5.01
CA VAL A 50 -6.19 -5.12 4.50
C VAL A 50 -6.02 -4.24 3.26
N GLY A 51 -7.11 -4.02 2.53
CA GLY A 51 -7.16 -3.03 1.45
C GLY A 51 -6.53 -3.48 0.13
N HIS A 52 -6.06 -2.50 -0.66
CA HIS A 52 -5.57 -2.72 -2.02
C HIS A 52 -4.06 -2.99 -2.05
N ILE A 53 -3.68 -4.24 -1.76
CA ILE A 53 -2.29 -4.71 -1.90
C ILE A 53 -2.13 -5.70 -3.07
N ARG A 54 -0.88 -5.89 -3.51
CA ARG A 54 -0.46 -7.00 -4.36
C ARG A 54 0.71 -7.73 -3.68
N PRO A 55 0.73 -9.07 -3.68
CA PRO A 55 -0.28 -9.98 -4.22
C PRO A 55 -1.62 -9.98 -3.44
N LYS A 56 -2.74 -10.25 -4.12
CA LYS A 56 -4.10 -10.19 -3.53
C LYS A 56 -4.34 -11.24 -2.43
N TYR A 57 -3.68 -12.39 -2.52
CA TYR A 57 -3.84 -13.45 -1.51
C TYR A 57 -3.35 -13.04 -0.12
N LEU A 58 -2.52 -11.98 0.01
CA LEU A 58 -2.09 -11.48 1.31
C LEU A 58 -3.22 -10.84 2.12
N ILE A 59 -4.33 -10.44 1.48
CA ILE A 59 -5.44 -9.80 2.19
C ILE A 59 -6.04 -10.76 3.22
N GLY A 60 -6.20 -10.27 4.45
CA GLY A 60 -6.67 -11.04 5.60
C GLY A 60 -5.58 -11.82 6.34
N MET A 61 -4.34 -11.85 5.83
CA MET A 61 -3.21 -12.47 6.53
C MET A 61 -2.83 -11.65 7.76
N GLU A 62 -2.53 -12.34 8.85
CA GLU A 62 -2.03 -11.74 10.08
C GLU A 62 -0.53 -11.91 10.25
N GLY A 63 0.07 -10.95 10.93
CA GLY A 63 1.48 -10.99 11.27
C GLY A 63 1.85 -9.97 12.32
N THR A 64 3.10 -10.02 12.74
CA THR A 64 3.64 -9.15 13.78
C THR A 64 4.55 -8.10 13.15
N VAL A 65 4.39 -6.84 13.56
CA VAL A 65 5.25 -5.75 13.11
C VAL A 65 6.69 -5.97 13.59
N THR A 66 7.62 -6.05 12.65
CA THR A 66 9.06 -6.19 12.93
C THR A 66 9.78 -4.85 12.91
N GLU A 67 9.34 -3.96 12.03
CA GLU A 67 9.90 -2.61 11.85
C GLU A 67 8.88 -1.67 11.22
N VAL A 68 9.11 -0.37 11.40
CA VAL A 68 8.34 0.70 10.74
C VAL A 68 9.32 1.69 10.16
N VAL A 69 9.31 1.85 8.84
CA VAL A 69 10.24 2.74 8.12
C VAL A 69 9.46 3.54 7.10
N GLY A 70 9.42 4.86 7.28
CA GLY A 70 8.62 5.76 6.45
C GLY A 70 7.14 5.39 6.48
N GLY A 71 6.52 5.25 5.31
CA GLY A 71 5.12 4.81 5.17
C GLY A 71 4.94 3.29 5.11
N ARG A 72 5.95 2.50 5.47
CA ARG A 72 5.94 1.04 5.34
C ARG A 72 6.12 0.34 6.68
N VAL A 73 5.56 -0.85 6.78
CA VAL A 73 5.59 -1.72 7.94
C VAL A 73 6.18 -3.05 7.52
N GLY A 74 7.25 -3.48 8.18
CA GLY A 74 7.75 -4.85 8.09
C GLY A 74 6.85 -5.76 8.92
N VAL A 75 6.33 -6.81 8.32
CA VAL A 75 5.40 -7.74 8.96
C VAL A 75 5.96 -9.15 8.83
N ARG A 76 6.15 -9.81 9.98
CA ARG A 76 6.44 -11.24 10.05
C ARG A 76 5.14 -12.02 10.01
N MET A 77 4.97 -12.87 9.01
CA MET A 77 3.72 -13.60 8.78
C MET A 77 3.54 -14.72 9.80
N ASN A 78 2.35 -14.82 10.38
CA ASN A 78 2.04 -15.86 11.36
C ASN A 78 1.64 -17.18 10.70
N GLU A 79 1.20 -17.12 9.44
CA GLU A 79 0.71 -18.27 8.67
C GLU A 79 1.34 -18.34 7.27
N GLU A 80 1.26 -19.52 6.66
CA GLU A 80 1.70 -19.72 5.29
C GLU A 80 0.58 -19.32 4.30
N ARG A 81 0.93 -18.57 3.25
CA ARG A 81 0.00 -18.31 2.16
C ARG A 81 0.69 -17.94 0.85
N GLY A 82 0.30 -18.64 -0.20
CA GLY A 82 0.93 -18.48 -1.51
C GLY A 82 2.42 -18.75 -1.42
N ARG A 83 3.25 -17.76 -1.76
CA ARG A 83 4.72 -17.88 -1.69
C ARG A 83 5.33 -17.61 -0.32
N PHE A 84 4.56 -17.08 0.64
CA PHE A 84 5.09 -16.72 1.96
C PHE A 84 4.88 -17.86 2.94
N ARG A 85 5.95 -18.29 3.61
CA ARG A 85 5.91 -19.28 4.69
C ARG A 85 5.70 -18.60 6.04
N ALA A 86 5.30 -19.36 7.05
CA ALA A 86 5.20 -18.86 8.41
C ALA A 86 6.59 -18.38 8.88
N GLY A 87 6.63 -17.22 9.54
CA GLY A 87 7.86 -16.54 9.94
C GLY A 87 8.55 -15.76 8.82
N SER A 88 8.07 -15.81 7.57
CA SER A 88 8.60 -14.96 6.49
C SER A 88 8.30 -13.49 6.77
N GLU A 89 9.21 -12.60 6.39
CA GLU A 89 9.01 -11.16 6.49
C GLU A 89 8.53 -10.60 5.15
N ALA A 90 7.58 -9.67 5.20
CA ALA A 90 7.19 -8.88 4.06
C ALA A 90 6.99 -7.42 4.46
N THR A 91 7.43 -6.52 3.59
CA THR A 91 7.24 -5.08 3.77
C THR A 91 5.97 -4.63 3.06
N VAL A 92 5.00 -4.14 3.82
CA VAL A 92 3.70 -3.68 3.29
C VAL A 92 3.49 -2.19 3.58
N PRO A 93 2.77 -1.43 2.72
CA PRO A 93 2.39 -0.07 3.04
C PRO A 93 1.52 -0.02 4.31
N ALA A 94 1.74 0.95 5.19
CA ALA A 94 0.97 1.09 6.44
C ALA A 94 -0.54 1.25 6.18
N VAL A 95 -0.93 1.89 5.07
CA VAL A 95 -2.33 1.97 4.61
C VAL A 95 -2.97 0.61 4.42
N CYS A 96 -2.19 -0.42 4.06
CA CYS A 96 -2.65 -1.77 3.79
C CYS A 96 -2.60 -2.70 5.01
N VAL A 97 -2.48 -2.17 6.23
CA VAL A 97 -2.56 -2.97 7.45
C VAL A 97 -3.48 -2.33 8.48
N GLN A 98 -4.08 -3.14 9.34
CA GLN A 98 -4.87 -2.72 10.48
C GLN A 98 -4.40 -3.48 11.71
N ARG A 99 -4.39 -2.83 12.87
CA ARG A 99 -4.09 -3.53 14.12
C ARG A 99 -5.23 -4.49 14.43
N VAL A 100 -4.88 -5.71 14.82
CA VAL A 100 -5.84 -6.64 15.40
C VAL A 100 -5.91 -6.28 16.87
N ALA A 101 -7.08 -5.88 17.36
CA ALA A 101 -7.26 -5.64 18.79
C ALA A 101 -7.05 -6.96 19.53
N SER A 102 -6.18 -6.95 20.54
CA SER A 102 -6.08 -8.02 21.53
C SER A 102 -7.34 -8.10 22.38
#